data_AF-A0A7S1FW70-F1
#
_entry.id   AF-A0A7S1FW70-F1
#
_cell.length_a   1.000
_cell.length_b   1.000
_cell.length_c   1.000
_cell.angle_alpha   90.00
_cell.angle_beta   90.00
_cell.angle_gamma   90.00
#
_symmetry.space_group_name_H-M   'P 1'
#
loop_
_entity.id
_entity.type
_entity.pdbx_description
1 polymer ?
#
loop_
_entity_poly.entity_id
_entity_poly.type
_entity_poly.pdbx_seq_one_letter_code
_entity_poly.pdbx_strand_id
1 'polypeptide(L)'
;GDNKLDSIFAKRNQFGADLVSAFMGDSRYCGEAWMFSGYSSLGMNVVNHVCATGYFSFGHEIGHNLGCEHNRESSIPPYHSYAHGFRDPRSSFRTILSYDCEVACRRMQIFSNPDGKIELYSVKTKRRELYSVGDSRHDNARQINMVKNKVAKFRQCKNISVSTRSPTYSPKPQPKSLTVLVGSSIHVLGPPRPVPTQEKYGW
;
A
#
# COMPACT_ATOMS: atom_id res chain seq x y z
N GLY A 1 8.20 25.06 -14.51
CA GLY A 1 8.52 24.04 -13.50
C GLY A 1 9.26 24.70 -12.36
N ASP A 2 9.07 24.26 -11.12
CA ASP A 2 9.66 24.88 -9.92
C ASP A 2 11.05 24.32 -9.55
N ASN A 3 11.69 23.57 -10.46
CA ASN A 3 13.00 22.92 -10.32
C ASN A 3 13.14 21.90 -9.17
N LYS A 4 12.10 21.66 -8.36
CA LYS A 4 12.15 20.72 -7.23
C LYS A 4 11.92 19.27 -7.68
N LEU A 5 10.95 19.06 -8.58
CA LEU A 5 10.68 17.74 -9.16
C LEU A 5 11.83 17.28 -10.07
N ASP A 6 12.48 18.21 -10.80
CA ASP A 6 13.63 17.91 -11.66
C ASP A 6 14.80 17.32 -10.86
N SER A 7 14.98 17.78 -9.61
CA SER A 7 15.98 17.24 -8.69
C SER A 7 15.71 15.78 -8.29
N ILE A 8 14.45 15.35 -8.26
CA ILE A 8 14.06 13.98 -7.88
C ILE A 8 14.39 13.01 -9.01
N PHE A 9 14.10 13.37 -10.26
CA PHE A 9 14.50 12.55 -11.43
C PHE A 9 16.02 12.44 -11.56
N ALA A 10 16.74 13.54 -11.33
CA ALA A 10 18.20 13.54 -11.31
C ALA A 10 18.74 12.59 -10.22
N LYS A 11 18.23 12.69 -8.98
CA LYS A 11 18.62 11.81 -7.87
C LYS A 11 18.26 10.34 -8.15
N ARG A 12 17.09 10.07 -8.72
CA ARG A 12 16.68 8.71 -9.10
C ARG A 12 17.71 8.06 -10.02
N ASN A 13 18.17 8.80 -11.02
CA ASN A 13 19.20 8.32 -11.96
C ASN A 13 20.57 8.24 -11.31
N GLN A 14 20.94 9.23 -10.49
CA GLN A 14 22.17 9.25 -9.72
C GLN A 14 22.31 8.00 -8.86
N PHE A 15 21.24 7.64 -8.14
CA PHE A 15 21.24 6.50 -7.20
C PHE A 15 20.83 5.16 -7.83
N GLY A 16 20.42 5.13 -9.09
CA GLY A 16 19.94 3.91 -9.74
C GLY A 16 18.67 3.37 -9.09
N ALA A 17 17.78 4.23 -8.60
CA ALA A 17 16.58 3.81 -7.86
C ALA A 17 15.47 3.33 -8.80
N ASP A 18 15.03 2.07 -8.61
CA ASP A 18 13.97 1.45 -9.39
C ASP A 18 12.60 2.10 -9.15
N LEU A 19 12.27 2.38 -7.89
CA LEU A 19 11.08 3.12 -7.48
C LEU A 19 11.46 4.33 -6.61
N VAL A 20 10.67 5.39 -6.66
CA VAL A 20 10.86 6.60 -5.82
C VAL A 20 9.55 7.01 -5.17
N SER A 21 9.60 7.21 -3.85
CA SER A 21 8.49 7.74 -3.04
C SER A 21 8.89 9.08 -2.43
N ALA A 22 8.17 10.14 -2.78
CA ALA A 22 8.36 11.44 -2.15
C ALA A 22 7.38 11.63 -0.99
N PHE A 23 7.89 12.02 0.18
CA PHE A 23 7.08 12.26 1.37
C PHE A 23 6.76 13.75 1.50
N MET A 24 5.48 14.08 1.67
CA MET A 24 4.99 15.46 1.70
C MET A 24 4.28 15.78 3.01
N GLY A 25 4.35 17.05 3.41
CA GLY A 25 3.77 17.58 4.64
C GLY A 25 2.29 17.96 4.52
N ASP A 26 1.90 18.48 3.36
CA ASP A 26 0.56 19.02 3.11
C ASP A 26 0.05 18.49 1.77
N SER A 27 -0.94 17.60 1.84
CA SER A 27 -1.59 17.02 0.68
C SER A 27 -3.05 16.74 1.02
N ARG A 28 -3.93 17.04 0.07
CA ARG A 28 -5.36 16.75 0.15
C ARG A 28 -5.64 15.23 0.14
N TYR A 29 -4.71 14.44 -0.37
CA TYR A 29 -4.78 12.98 -0.47
C TYR A 29 -3.68 12.31 0.37
N CYS A 30 -3.91 11.08 0.82
CA CYS A 30 -2.92 10.33 1.59
C CYS A 30 -1.74 9.80 0.73
N GLY A 31 -1.95 9.68 -0.58
CA GLY A 31 -0.94 9.30 -1.55
C GLY A 31 -1.49 9.35 -2.96
N GLU A 32 -0.57 9.33 -3.93
CA GLU A 32 -0.85 9.25 -5.35
C GLU A 32 0.33 8.61 -6.07
N ALA A 33 0.03 7.66 -6.94
CA ALA A 33 1.01 6.86 -7.65
C ALA A 33 0.69 6.77 -9.14
N TRP A 34 1.74 6.59 -9.92
CA TRP A 34 1.59 6.13 -11.30
C TRP A 34 1.26 4.64 -11.33
N MET A 35 0.29 4.27 -12.15
CA MET A 35 -0.04 2.87 -12.42
C MET A 35 1.06 2.20 -13.25
N PHE A 36 1.40 0.96 -12.87
CA PHE A 36 2.34 0.16 -13.64
C PHE A 36 1.84 -0.06 -15.07
N SER A 37 2.67 0.31 -16.03
CA SER A 37 2.51 0.05 -17.46
C SER A 37 3.72 -0.67 -18.05
N GLY A 38 4.68 -1.04 -17.19
CA GLY A 38 5.97 -1.59 -17.60
C GLY A 38 7.03 -0.57 -17.99
N TYR A 39 6.69 0.72 -18.08
CA TYR A 39 7.65 1.79 -18.34
C TYR A 39 8.34 2.26 -17.06
N SER A 40 9.68 2.20 -17.06
CA SER A 40 10.50 2.60 -15.91
C SER A 40 10.27 4.06 -15.46
N SER A 41 9.93 4.97 -16.38
CA SER A 41 9.67 6.39 -16.07
C SER A 41 8.57 6.56 -15.02
N LEU A 42 7.61 5.65 -14.96
CA LEU A 42 6.43 5.70 -14.10
C LEU A 42 6.62 5.01 -12.74
N GLY A 43 7.83 4.56 -12.40
CA GLY A 43 8.14 4.01 -11.07
C GLY A 43 8.23 5.08 -9.97
N MET A 44 7.17 5.86 -9.77
CA MET A 44 7.15 6.97 -8.79
C MET A 44 5.79 7.12 -8.11
N ASN A 45 5.83 7.61 -6.88
CA ASN A 45 4.65 8.01 -6.12
C ASN A 45 4.97 9.11 -5.10
N VAL A 46 3.92 9.69 -4.54
CA VAL A 46 3.99 10.60 -3.39
C VAL A 46 3.12 10.07 -2.26
N VAL A 47 3.53 10.39 -1.03
CA VAL A 47 2.84 9.94 0.18
C VAL A 47 2.77 11.10 1.16
N ASN A 48 1.59 11.36 1.73
CA ASN A 48 1.51 12.24 2.89
C ASN A 48 2.15 11.52 4.08
N HIS A 49 3.19 12.11 4.68
CA HIS A 49 3.98 11.48 5.74
C HIS A 49 3.13 11.00 6.93
N VAL A 50 2.01 11.67 7.23
CA VAL A 50 1.10 11.25 8.31
C VAL A 50 0.34 9.96 7.99
N CYS A 51 0.11 9.67 6.70
CA CYS A 51 -0.60 8.48 6.23
C CYS A 51 0.34 7.29 5.97
N ALA A 52 1.65 7.53 5.85
CA ALA A 52 2.62 6.56 5.35
C ALA A 52 2.55 5.19 6.06
N THR A 53 2.59 5.20 7.39
CA THR A 53 2.57 3.98 8.22
C THR A 53 1.29 3.85 9.05
N GLY A 54 0.59 4.95 9.33
CA GLY A 54 -0.69 4.93 10.07
C GLY A 54 -1.89 4.52 9.23
N TYR A 55 -1.91 4.90 7.95
CA TYR A 55 -2.94 4.52 6.98
C TYR A 55 -2.40 3.59 5.87
N PHE A 56 -1.13 3.19 6.01
CA PHE A 56 -0.38 2.30 5.12
C PHE A 56 -0.21 2.80 3.68
N SER A 57 -0.33 4.11 3.44
CA SER A 57 -0.30 4.66 2.08
C SER A 57 1.04 4.47 1.38
N PHE A 58 2.16 4.38 2.10
CA PHE A 58 3.45 4.08 1.46
C PHE A 58 3.44 2.71 0.77
N GLY A 59 2.92 1.68 1.44
CA GLY A 59 2.77 0.35 0.84
C GLY A 59 1.68 0.31 -0.24
N HIS A 60 0.61 1.08 -0.06
CA HIS A 60 -0.46 1.24 -1.04
C HIS A 60 0.07 1.79 -2.37
N GLU A 61 0.76 2.92 -2.34
CA GLU A 61 1.28 3.57 -3.54
C GLU A 61 2.34 2.73 -4.26
N ILE A 62 3.19 2.01 -3.51
CA ILE A 62 4.09 1.02 -4.12
C ILE A 62 3.30 -0.08 -4.81
N GLY A 63 2.17 -0.53 -4.25
CA GLY A 63 1.27 -1.49 -4.88
C GLY A 63 0.84 -1.05 -6.29
N HIS A 64 0.45 0.22 -6.45
CA HIS A 64 0.11 0.79 -7.77
C HIS A 64 1.29 0.79 -8.75
N ASN A 65 2.49 1.16 -8.29
CA ASN A 65 3.70 1.05 -9.11
C ASN A 65 4.07 -0.40 -9.49
N LEU A 66 3.51 -1.40 -8.78
CA LEU A 66 3.63 -2.83 -9.08
C LEU A 66 2.42 -3.38 -9.87
N GLY A 67 1.49 -2.52 -10.27
CA GLY A 67 0.34 -2.88 -11.12
C GLY A 67 -0.79 -3.53 -10.36
N CYS A 68 -0.81 -3.36 -9.04
CA CYS A 68 -1.93 -3.72 -8.22
C CYS A 68 -2.92 -2.56 -8.18
N GLU A 69 -4.19 -2.92 -8.09
CA GLU A 69 -5.30 -2.00 -8.17
C GLU A 69 -6.17 -2.12 -6.93
N HIS A 70 -7.05 -1.13 -6.72
CA HIS A 70 -8.05 -1.18 -5.67
C HIS A 70 -9.01 -2.37 -5.81
N ASN A 71 -9.95 -2.48 -4.87
CA ASN A 71 -10.98 -3.51 -4.92
C ASN A 71 -11.85 -3.40 -6.18
N ARG A 72 -12.37 -4.53 -6.64
CA ARG A 72 -13.06 -4.66 -7.93
C ARG A 72 -14.25 -3.75 -8.12
N GLU A 73 -15.01 -3.52 -7.05
CA GLU A 73 -16.26 -2.78 -7.12
C GLU A 73 -16.04 -1.27 -7.33
N SER A 74 -14.81 -0.80 -7.28
CA SER A 74 -14.49 0.63 -7.26
C SER A 74 -13.22 0.98 -8.01
N SER A 75 -12.71 0.08 -8.85
CA SER A 75 -11.45 0.25 -9.58
C SER A 75 -11.64 0.32 -11.09
N ILE A 76 -10.68 0.97 -11.74
CA ILE A 76 -10.44 0.78 -13.17
C ILE A 76 -9.88 -0.63 -13.44
N PRO A 77 -9.99 -1.16 -14.67
CA PRO A 77 -9.40 -2.44 -15.00
C PRO A 77 -7.89 -2.47 -14.74
N PRO A 78 -7.37 -3.42 -13.94
CA PRO A 78 -5.96 -3.54 -13.63
C PRO A 78 -5.16 -4.09 -14.81
N TYR A 79 -3.82 -4.01 -14.71
CA TYR A 79 -2.90 -4.61 -15.68
C TYR A 79 -3.14 -6.11 -15.89
N HIS A 80 -3.46 -6.85 -14.82
CA HIS A 80 -4.01 -8.20 -14.89
C HIS A 80 -5.32 -8.28 -14.11
N SER A 81 -6.34 -8.89 -14.70
CA SER A 81 -7.72 -8.85 -14.22
C SER A 81 -7.91 -9.29 -12.77
N TYR A 82 -7.01 -10.08 -12.17
CA TYR A 82 -7.08 -10.52 -10.77
C TYR A 82 -6.39 -9.58 -9.77
N ALA A 83 -5.63 -8.58 -10.23
CA ALA A 83 -4.70 -7.80 -9.41
C ALA A 83 -5.40 -6.71 -8.56
N HIS A 84 -6.46 -7.09 -7.86
CA HIS A 84 -7.29 -6.20 -7.04
C HIS A 84 -7.09 -6.41 -5.54
N GLY A 85 -7.22 -5.34 -4.77
CA GLY A 85 -7.41 -5.39 -3.32
C GLY A 85 -8.69 -6.17 -2.94
N PHE A 86 -8.73 -6.72 -1.74
CA PHE A 86 -9.85 -7.51 -1.23
C PHE A 86 -10.57 -6.77 -0.09
N ARG A 87 -11.91 -6.77 -0.10
CA ARG A 87 -12.75 -6.38 1.04
C ARG A 87 -13.46 -7.61 1.56
N ASP A 88 -13.39 -7.85 2.87
CA ASP A 88 -14.18 -8.93 3.47
C ASP A 88 -15.67 -8.63 3.26
N PRO A 89 -16.46 -9.58 2.71
CA PRO A 89 -17.89 -9.36 2.47
C PRO A 89 -18.70 -9.05 3.74
N ARG A 90 -18.18 -9.35 4.93
CA ARG A 90 -18.80 -9.03 6.22
C ARG A 90 -18.32 -7.70 6.80
N SER A 91 -17.55 -6.92 6.03
CA SER A 91 -16.94 -5.65 6.45
C SER A 91 -16.04 -5.77 7.70
N SER A 92 -15.44 -6.94 7.92
CA SER A 92 -14.56 -7.15 9.08
C SER A 92 -13.21 -6.46 8.89
N PHE A 93 -12.71 -6.43 7.66
CA PHE A 93 -11.44 -5.80 7.29
C PHE A 93 -11.37 -5.57 5.77
N ARG A 94 -10.33 -4.85 5.36
CA ARG A 94 -9.91 -4.70 3.96
C ARG A 94 -8.40 -4.79 3.82
N THR A 95 -7.91 -5.24 2.67
CA THR A 95 -6.47 -5.27 2.37
C THR A 95 -5.95 -3.88 2.02
N ILE A 96 -4.63 -3.72 1.97
CA ILE A 96 -3.95 -2.42 1.85
C ILE A 96 -4.39 -1.60 0.64
N LEU A 97 -4.72 -2.24 -0.48
CA LEU A 97 -5.15 -1.56 -1.71
C LEU A 97 -6.65 -1.34 -1.82
N SER A 98 -7.48 -1.96 -0.99
CA SER A 98 -8.92 -1.73 -1.08
C SER A 98 -9.30 -0.35 -0.55
N TYR A 99 -10.31 0.27 -1.16
CA TYR A 99 -11.06 1.36 -0.54
C TYR A 99 -11.84 0.88 0.68
N ASP A 100 -12.41 1.82 1.41
CA ASP A 100 -13.18 1.51 2.61
C ASP A 100 -14.37 0.59 2.33
N CYS A 101 -14.78 -0.16 3.35
CA CYS A 101 -16.00 -0.94 3.28
C CYS A 101 -17.22 -0.01 3.39
N GLU A 102 -18.39 -0.46 2.92
CA GLU A 102 -19.63 0.30 3.04
C GLU A 102 -19.96 0.63 4.51
N VAL A 103 -19.73 -0.35 5.39
CA VAL A 103 -19.64 -0.15 6.83
C VAL A 103 -18.17 -0.12 7.18
N ALA A 104 -17.68 1.02 7.69
CA ALA A 104 -16.27 1.28 7.95
C ALA A 104 -15.54 0.05 8.54
N CYS A 105 -14.45 -0.34 7.90
CA CYS A 105 -13.70 -1.54 8.26
C CYS A 105 -12.21 -1.25 8.39
N ARG A 106 -11.51 -2.08 9.16
CA ARG A 106 -10.08 -1.90 9.39
C ARG A 106 -9.28 -2.17 8.12
N ARG A 107 -8.43 -1.21 7.71
CA ARG A 107 -7.39 -1.45 6.70
C ARG A 107 -6.25 -2.25 7.30
N MET A 108 -5.89 -3.35 6.65
CA MET A 108 -4.84 -4.27 7.10
C MET A 108 -3.59 -4.10 6.25
N GLN A 109 -2.41 -4.16 6.88
CA GLN A 109 -1.11 -4.09 6.21
C GLN A 109 -0.76 -5.43 5.54
N ILE A 110 -1.61 -5.85 4.60
CA ILE A 110 -1.49 -7.08 3.83
C ILE A 110 -1.99 -6.81 2.40
N PHE A 111 -1.35 -7.41 1.42
CA PHE A 111 -1.86 -7.47 0.04
C PHE A 111 -2.84 -8.64 -0.10
N SER A 112 -3.77 -8.55 -1.05
CA SER A 112 -4.70 -9.65 -1.29
C SER A 112 -3.97 -10.89 -1.82
N ASN A 113 -4.38 -12.05 -1.31
CA ASN A 113 -3.79 -13.34 -1.63
C ASN A 113 -4.82 -14.46 -1.38
N PRO A 114 -5.21 -15.27 -2.39
CA PRO A 114 -6.18 -16.36 -2.24
C PRO A 114 -5.76 -17.42 -1.22
N ASP A 115 -4.46 -17.68 -1.09
CA ASP A 115 -3.90 -18.66 -0.17
C ASP A 115 -3.63 -18.07 1.23
N GLY A 116 -3.70 -16.74 1.35
CA GLY A 116 -3.48 -16.04 2.61
C GLY A 116 -4.68 -16.14 3.53
N LYS A 117 -4.41 -16.41 4.82
CA LYS A 117 -5.40 -16.33 5.90
C LYS A 117 -4.92 -15.37 6.98
N ILE A 118 -5.86 -14.70 7.62
CA ILE A 118 -5.64 -13.96 8.87
C ILE A 118 -6.60 -14.44 9.94
N GLU A 119 -6.17 -14.35 11.18
CA GLU A 119 -7.00 -14.67 12.34
C GLU A 119 -7.44 -13.35 12.99
N LEU A 120 -8.76 -13.18 13.17
CA LEU A 120 -9.35 -12.02 13.85
C LEU A 120 -10.17 -12.49 15.05
N TYR A 121 -10.21 -11.69 16.11
CA TYR A 121 -11.01 -11.99 17.30
C TYR A 121 -12.39 -11.33 17.19
N SER A 122 -13.44 -12.16 17.14
CA SER A 122 -14.82 -11.68 17.14
C SER A 122 -15.27 -11.43 18.57
N VAL A 123 -15.63 -10.18 18.88
CA VAL A 123 -16.18 -9.86 20.22
C VAL A 123 -17.59 -10.44 20.40
N LYS A 124 -18.31 -10.64 19.28
CA LYS A 124 -19.65 -11.23 19.27
C LYS A 124 -19.62 -12.71 19.65
N THR A 125 -18.71 -13.48 19.06
CA THR A 125 -18.61 -14.93 19.31
C THR A 125 -17.62 -15.28 20.42
N LYS A 126 -16.81 -14.31 20.86
CA LYS A 126 -15.68 -14.48 21.80
C LYS A 126 -14.68 -15.54 21.33
N ARG A 127 -14.48 -15.64 20.02
CA ARG A 127 -13.60 -16.63 19.39
C ARG A 127 -12.70 -15.98 18.35
N ARG A 128 -11.57 -16.64 18.10
CA ARG A 128 -10.75 -16.35 16.95
C ARG A 128 -11.30 -17.07 15.73
N GLU A 129 -11.38 -16.35 14.63
CA GLU A 129 -11.94 -16.83 13.37
C GLU A 129 -10.92 -16.58 12.26
N LEU A 130 -10.80 -17.53 11.33
CA LEU A 130 -9.94 -17.40 10.16
C LEU A 130 -10.69 -16.75 9.00
N TYR A 131 -10.04 -15.79 8.35
CA TYR A 131 -10.55 -15.06 7.20
C TYR A 131 -9.60 -15.22 6.02
N SER A 132 -10.15 -15.53 4.85
CA SER A 132 -9.43 -15.41 3.58
C SER A 132 -9.09 -13.95 3.30
N VAL A 133 -7.91 -13.67 2.77
CA VAL A 133 -7.49 -12.30 2.42
C VAL A 133 -7.49 -12.04 0.91
N GLY A 134 -8.14 -12.92 0.16
CA GLY A 134 -8.29 -12.85 -1.29
C GLY A 134 -9.04 -14.06 -1.82
N ASP A 135 -9.27 -14.06 -3.12
CA ASP A 135 -9.83 -15.16 -3.91
C ASP A 135 -9.18 -15.13 -5.31
N SER A 136 -9.65 -15.97 -6.24
CA SER A 136 -9.10 -16.05 -7.60
C SER A 136 -9.18 -14.73 -8.40
N ARG A 137 -9.97 -13.78 -7.92
CA ARG A 137 -10.22 -12.47 -8.51
C ARG A 137 -9.57 -11.33 -7.73
N HIS A 138 -8.96 -11.60 -6.57
CA HIS A 138 -8.30 -10.64 -5.69
C HIS A 138 -6.93 -11.18 -5.23
N ASP A 139 -5.91 -10.98 -6.06
CA ASP A 139 -4.59 -11.56 -5.90
C ASP A 139 -3.48 -10.57 -6.28
N ASN A 140 -3.32 -9.53 -5.46
CA ASN A 140 -2.19 -8.59 -5.57
C ASN A 140 -0.85 -9.31 -5.36
N ALA A 141 -0.80 -10.33 -4.51
CA ALA A 141 0.43 -11.07 -4.22
C ALA A 141 1.03 -11.73 -5.47
N ARG A 142 0.20 -12.37 -6.30
CA ARG A 142 0.62 -12.90 -7.60
C ARG A 142 1.13 -11.80 -8.51
N GLN A 143 0.42 -10.68 -8.60
CA GLN A 143 0.82 -9.56 -9.46
C GLN A 143 2.21 -9.03 -9.10
N ILE A 144 2.43 -8.74 -7.81
CA ILE A 144 3.72 -8.29 -7.28
C ILE A 144 4.83 -9.29 -7.64
N ASN A 145 4.57 -10.58 -7.43
CA ASN A 145 5.54 -11.63 -7.73
C ASN A 145 5.89 -11.74 -9.21
N MET A 146 4.95 -11.47 -10.12
CA MET A 146 5.21 -11.48 -11.56
C MET A 146 6.08 -10.30 -11.99
N VAL A 147 5.83 -9.10 -11.47
CA VAL A 147 6.52 -7.89 -11.94
C VAL A 147 7.80 -7.55 -11.17
N LYS A 148 8.04 -8.13 -9.99
CA LYS A 148 9.19 -7.77 -9.12
C LYS A 148 10.53 -7.76 -9.86
N ASN A 149 10.78 -8.76 -10.71
CA ASN A 149 12.04 -8.87 -11.46
C ASN A 149 12.15 -7.84 -12.59
N LYS A 150 11.02 -7.39 -13.14
CA LYS A 150 10.98 -6.34 -14.15
C LYS A 150 11.18 -4.96 -13.51
N VAL A 151 10.53 -4.73 -12.38
CA VAL A 151 10.63 -3.47 -11.64
C VAL A 151 12.02 -3.30 -11.02
N ALA A 152 12.62 -4.36 -10.47
CA ALA A 152 14.01 -4.37 -9.95
C ALA A 152 15.09 -4.18 -11.04
N LYS A 153 14.69 -3.92 -12.28
CA LYS A 153 15.55 -3.62 -13.43
C LYS A 153 15.15 -2.31 -14.10
N PHE A 154 14.32 -1.49 -13.46
CA PHE A 154 13.94 -0.17 -13.99
C PHE A 154 15.14 0.75 -14.10
N ARG A 155 16.16 0.55 -13.25
CA ARG A 155 17.45 1.21 -13.36
C ARG A 155 18.59 0.19 -13.25
N GLN A 156 19.72 0.54 -13.86
CA GLN A 156 20.94 -0.22 -13.65
C GLN A 156 21.42 0.02 -12.22
N CYS A 157 21.78 -1.06 -11.51
CA CYS A 157 22.40 -0.95 -10.21
C CYS A 157 23.63 -0.04 -10.26
N LYS A 158 23.72 0.90 -9.33
CA LYS A 158 24.86 1.78 -9.15
C LYS A 158 25.58 1.40 -7.86
N ASN A 159 26.86 1.07 -7.95
CA ASN A 159 27.71 0.84 -6.77
C ASN A 159 28.13 2.18 -6.18
N ILE A 160 27.27 2.75 -5.34
CA ILE A 160 27.50 4.06 -4.74
C ILE A 160 27.90 3.85 -3.28
N SER A 161 29.13 4.23 -2.95
CA SER A 161 29.59 4.31 -1.58
C SER A 161 28.94 5.51 -0.90
N VAL A 162 27.71 5.34 -0.40
CA VAL A 162 27.06 6.38 0.41
C VAL A 162 27.47 6.18 1.87
N SER A 163 28.13 7.17 2.45
CA SER A 163 28.31 7.25 3.91
C SER A 163 26.97 7.66 4.54
N THR A 164 26.06 6.70 4.69
CA THR A 164 24.81 6.93 5.44
C THR A 164 25.06 6.66 6.92
N ARG A 165 24.62 7.58 7.79
CA ARG A 165 24.42 7.23 9.20
C ARG A 165 23.38 6.12 9.27
N SER A 166 23.64 5.08 10.04
CA SER A 166 22.66 4.02 10.29
C SER A 166 21.33 4.62 10.77
N PRO A 167 20.16 4.06 10.40
CA PRO A 167 18.89 4.49 10.94
C PRO A 167 18.94 4.49 12.46
N THR A 168 18.41 5.55 13.09
CA THR A 168 18.42 5.71 14.56
C THR A 168 17.61 4.63 15.29
N TYR A 169 16.77 3.88 14.57
CA TYR A 169 15.94 2.82 15.13
C TYR A 169 15.84 1.61 14.19
N SER A 170 15.97 0.41 14.74
CA SER A 170 15.67 -0.84 14.03
C SER A 170 14.17 -0.91 13.71
N PRO A 171 13.78 -1.40 12.51
CA PRO A 171 12.38 -1.67 12.20
C PRO A 171 11.80 -2.65 13.23
N LYS A 172 10.66 -2.31 13.84
CA LYS A 172 9.92 -3.30 14.65
C LYS A 172 9.39 -4.39 13.71
N PRO A 173 9.60 -5.69 14.01
CA PRO A 173 9.02 -6.77 13.22
C PRO A 173 7.50 -6.62 13.15
N GLN A 174 6.92 -6.91 11.99
CA GLN A 174 5.46 -7.00 11.86
C GLN A 174 4.95 -8.07 12.85
N PRO A 175 3.89 -7.79 13.64
CA PRO A 175 3.31 -8.79 14.53
C PRO A 175 2.87 -10.01 13.74
N LYS A 176 3.28 -11.21 14.17
CA LYS A 176 2.88 -12.49 13.57
C LYS A 176 1.38 -12.80 13.74
N SER A 177 0.70 -12.07 14.63
CA SER A 177 -0.74 -12.15 14.87
C SER A 177 -1.26 -10.74 15.14
N LEU A 178 -2.36 -10.38 14.48
CA LEU A 178 -3.06 -9.12 14.68
C LEU A 178 -4.35 -9.42 15.45
N THR A 179 -4.38 -9.09 16.75
CA THR A 179 -5.64 -9.10 17.50
C THR A 179 -6.50 -7.93 17.01
N VAL A 180 -7.41 -8.21 16.07
CA VAL A 180 -8.43 -7.26 15.63
C VAL A 180 -9.73 -7.58 16.36
N LEU A 181 -10.30 -6.59 17.05
CA LEU A 181 -11.62 -6.69 17.66
C LEU A 181 -12.67 -6.46 16.58
N VAL A 182 -13.35 -7.52 16.17
CA VAL A 182 -14.46 -7.45 15.21
C VAL A 182 -15.76 -7.32 15.98
N GLY A 183 -16.33 -6.11 16.00
CA GLY A 183 -17.64 -5.79 16.56
C GLY A 183 -17.66 -4.49 17.36
N SER A 184 -18.36 -3.49 16.81
CA SER A 184 -18.72 -2.19 17.40
C SER A 184 -17.57 -1.19 17.60
N SER A 185 -17.72 -0.03 16.94
CA SER A 185 -16.96 1.22 17.08
C SER A 185 -15.55 1.07 17.64
N ILE A 186 -14.60 0.85 16.74
CA ILE A 186 -13.17 0.99 17.04
C ILE A 186 -12.87 2.44 17.46
N HIS A 187 -12.89 2.70 18.77
CA HIS A 187 -12.16 3.82 19.34
C HIS A 187 -10.67 3.52 19.20
N VAL A 188 -10.07 4.05 18.13
CA VAL A 188 -8.63 4.25 18.09
C VAL A 188 -8.30 5.16 19.27
N LEU A 189 -7.50 4.67 20.23
CA LEU A 189 -6.99 5.51 21.32
C LEU A 189 -6.05 6.56 20.70
N GLY A 190 -6.62 7.73 20.46
CA GLY A 190 -5.97 8.93 19.93
C GLY A 190 -7.03 9.81 19.27
N PRO A 191 -7.04 11.14 19.51
CA PRO A 191 -8.01 12.00 18.85
C PRO A 191 -7.88 11.85 17.33
N PRO A 192 -8.98 11.57 16.60
CA PRO A 192 -8.92 11.52 15.15
C PRO A 192 -8.57 12.94 14.67
N ARG A 193 -7.33 13.13 14.21
CA ARG A 193 -7.07 14.19 13.25
C ARG A 193 -7.91 13.86 12.01
N PRO A 194 -8.59 14.83 11.37
CA PRO A 194 -9.26 14.60 10.11
C PRO A 194 -8.26 13.97 9.14
N VAL A 195 -8.45 12.71 8.78
CA VAL A 195 -7.62 12.05 7.78
C VAL A 195 -8.07 12.62 6.43
N PRO A 196 -7.18 13.24 5.63
CA PRO A 196 -7.53 13.70 4.30
C PRO A 196 -8.14 12.56 3.47
N THR A 197 -9.15 12.88 2.67
CA THR A 197 -9.96 11.90 1.93
C THR A 197 -9.20 11.28 0.77
N GLN A 198 -9.21 9.94 0.71
CA GLN A 198 -8.93 9.04 -0.43
C GLN A 198 -7.61 9.25 -1.22
N GLU A 199 -7.28 8.25 -2.03
CA GLU A 199 -6.09 8.18 -2.90
C GLU A 199 -6.55 8.42 -4.35
N LYS A 200 -5.79 9.17 -5.16
CA LYS A 200 -6.12 9.53 -6.55
C LYS A 200 -5.04 9.02 -7.53
N TYR A 201 -5.41 8.88 -8.81
CA TYR A 201 -4.53 8.47 -9.90
C TYR A 201 -4.00 9.68 -10.69
N GLY A 202 -2.67 9.74 -10.84
CA GLY A 202 -1.97 10.51 -11.89
C GLY A 202 -1.89 12.03 -11.70
N TRP A 203 -0.74 12.59 -12.09
CA TRP A 203 -0.48 14.03 -12.18
C TRP A 203 -0.87 14.59 -13.54
#